data_AF-A0A1H4TI70-F1
#
_entry.id   AF-A0A1H4TI70-F1
#
_cell.length_a   1.000
_cell.length_b   1.000
_cell.length_c   1.000
_cell.angle_alpha   90.00
_cell.angle_beta   90.00
_cell.angle_gamma   90.00
#
_symmetry.space_group_name_H-M   'P 1'
#
loop_
_entity.id
_entity.type
_entity.pdbx_description
1 polymer ?
#
loop_
_entity_poly.entity_id
_entity_poly.type
_entity_poly.pdbx_seq_one_letter_code
_entity_poly.pdbx_strand_id
1 'polypeptide(L)'
;MSIYHKVRAVDRMFYQLEKELGSFQKSTGLGCIANCGNCCLKPDINATVLEFLPLAYHLFKQGVAETWLQDLEQDTSTKLCPVLNKLIAPGAKGFCSEYAHRGLICRLFGFSAMLHKNNTPTLVTCKPIKEQKPQAVAIANIHISSNKNYPLISNYYMQLRSIDESLGAELFPIRIAIAKALQVVLGYYAYRRPPRYKKVG
;
A
#
# COMPACT_ATOMS: atom_id res chain seq x y z
N MET A 1 -12.65 9.15 15.89
CA MET A 1 -11.21 8.93 16.20
C MET A 1 -10.37 10.07 15.63
N SER A 2 -9.30 10.50 16.32
CA SER A 2 -8.34 11.47 15.74
C SER A 2 -7.53 10.84 14.59
N ILE A 3 -6.92 11.67 13.74
CA ILE A 3 -6.02 11.19 12.67
C ILE A 3 -4.90 10.29 13.22
N TYR A 4 -4.29 10.67 14.33
CA TYR A 4 -3.28 9.84 14.98
C TYR A 4 -3.81 8.43 15.31
N HIS A 5 -5.00 8.32 15.90
CA HIS A 5 -5.59 7.02 16.23
C HIS A 5 -5.95 6.20 14.98
N LYS A 6 -6.42 6.85 13.90
CA LYS A 6 -6.67 6.17 12.62
C LYS A 6 -5.38 5.62 12.02
N VAL A 7 -4.32 6.44 11.96
CA VAL A 7 -2.98 6.02 11.49
C VAL A 7 -2.49 4.81 12.29
N ARG A 8 -2.58 4.86 13.63
CA ARG A 8 -2.17 3.73 14.48
C ARG A 8 -3.02 2.47 14.28
N ALA A 9 -4.31 2.61 13.96
CA ALA A 9 -5.14 1.47 13.62
C ALA A 9 -4.72 0.83 12.29
N VAL A 10 -4.47 1.65 11.25
CA VAL A 10 -3.99 1.18 9.95
C VAL A 10 -2.60 0.51 10.09
N ASP A 11 -1.66 1.14 10.82
CA ASP A 11 -0.33 0.57 11.06
C ASP A 11 -0.39 -0.80 11.75
N ARG A 12 -1.30 -0.98 12.72
CA ARG A 12 -1.49 -2.27 13.41
C ARG A 12 -2.03 -3.33 12.45
N MET A 13 -2.99 -2.98 11.61
CA MET A 13 -3.51 -3.87 10.57
C MET A 13 -2.40 -4.26 9.58
N PHE A 14 -1.58 -3.30 9.12
CA PHE A 14 -0.43 -3.57 8.25
C PHE A 14 0.60 -4.46 8.92
N TYR A 15 0.91 -4.24 10.20
CA TYR A 15 1.84 -5.09 10.93
C TYR A 15 1.35 -6.55 11.00
N GLN A 16 0.05 -6.77 11.20
CA GLN A 16 -0.53 -8.12 11.17
C GLN A 16 -0.47 -8.72 9.76
N LEU A 17 -0.80 -7.93 8.73
CA LEU A 17 -0.68 -8.35 7.33
C LEU A 17 0.74 -8.77 6.96
N GLU A 18 1.76 -8.03 7.38
CA GLU A 18 3.16 -8.38 7.08
C GLU A 18 3.57 -9.72 7.71
N LYS A 19 3.02 -10.09 8.87
CA LYS A 19 3.25 -11.42 9.46
C LYS A 19 2.63 -12.52 8.61
N GLU A 20 1.38 -12.34 8.18
CA GLU A 20 0.69 -13.30 7.34
C GLU A 20 1.36 -13.43 5.97
N LEU A 21 1.70 -12.30 5.33
CA LEU A 21 2.49 -12.27 4.11
C LEU A 21 3.83 -12.97 4.29
N GLY A 22 4.54 -12.72 5.39
CA GLY A 22 5.81 -13.38 5.69
C GLY A 22 5.66 -14.90 5.81
N SER A 23 4.58 -15.38 6.44
CA SER A 23 4.26 -16.82 6.49
C SER A 23 3.96 -17.37 5.10
N PHE A 24 3.10 -16.71 4.34
CA PHE A 24 2.71 -17.13 2.99
C PHE A 24 3.92 -17.18 2.04
N GLN A 25 4.76 -16.15 2.06
CA GLN A 25 5.99 -16.06 1.27
C GLN A 25 6.99 -17.16 1.64
N LYS A 26 7.16 -17.46 2.94
CA LYS A 26 8.01 -18.57 3.40
C LYS A 26 7.50 -19.93 2.92
N SER A 27 6.19 -20.18 3.02
CA SER A 27 5.59 -21.45 2.61
C SER A 27 5.60 -21.67 1.09
N THR A 28 5.61 -20.61 0.30
CA THR A 28 5.44 -20.69 -1.16
C THR A 28 6.70 -20.36 -1.95
N GLY A 29 7.71 -19.74 -1.32
CA GLY A 29 8.85 -19.14 -2.00
C GLY A 29 8.49 -17.88 -2.82
N LEU A 30 7.24 -17.43 -2.75
CA LEU A 30 6.78 -16.24 -3.46
C LEU A 30 7.41 -14.99 -2.84
N GLY A 31 7.87 -14.06 -3.66
CA GLY A 31 8.49 -12.84 -3.17
C GLY A 31 8.80 -11.87 -4.30
N CYS A 32 8.87 -10.58 -3.97
CA CYS A 32 9.15 -9.54 -4.96
C CYS A 32 10.48 -9.81 -5.68
N ILE A 33 10.57 -9.37 -6.93
CA ILE A 33 11.85 -9.30 -7.64
C ILE A 33 12.65 -8.12 -7.06
N ALA A 34 13.94 -8.33 -6.80
CA ALA A 34 14.82 -7.27 -6.32
C ALA A 34 14.87 -6.13 -7.35
N ASN A 35 15.02 -4.89 -6.87
CA ASN A 35 15.14 -3.71 -7.73
C ASN A 35 13.94 -3.49 -8.67
N CYS A 36 12.75 -3.96 -8.28
CA CYS A 36 11.53 -3.84 -9.08
C CYS A 36 10.70 -2.60 -8.69
N GLY A 37 10.11 -1.94 -9.69
CA GLY A 37 9.22 -0.78 -9.52
C GLY A 37 7.88 -0.92 -10.26
N ASN A 38 7.62 -2.07 -10.87
CA ASN A 38 6.54 -2.22 -11.86
C ASN A 38 5.14 -2.05 -11.28
N CYS A 39 4.96 -2.22 -9.96
CA CYS A 39 3.70 -1.88 -9.30
C CYS A 39 3.46 -0.36 -9.28
N CYS A 40 4.50 0.46 -9.05
CA CYS A 40 4.38 1.92 -9.06
C CYS A 40 4.22 2.52 -10.47
N LEU A 41 4.60 1.76 -11.50
CA LEU A 41 4.45 2.13 -12.93
C LEU A 41 3.05 1.86 -13.49
N LYS A 42 2.18 1.18 -12.75
CA LYS A 42 0.83 0.83 -13.20
C LYS A 42 -0.15 1.98 -12.91
N PRO A 43 -0.69 2.66 -13.95
CA PRO A 43 -1.64 3.76 -13.75
C PRO A 43 -3.04 3.26 -13.36
N ASP A 44 -3.30 1.96 -13.51
CA ASP A 44 -4.59 1.28 -13.28
C ASP A 44 -4.74 0.75 -11.84
N ILE A 45 -3.85 1.11 -10.92
CA ILE A 45 -3.98 0.69 -9.52
C ILE A 45 -4.82 1.71 -8.75
N ASN A 46 -5.90 1.20 -8.15
CA ASN A 46 -6.75 1.95 -7.26
C ASN A 46 -6.50 1.60 -5.80
N ALA A 47 -6.79 2.56 -4.93
CA ALA A 47 -6.57 2.52 -3.51
C ALA A 47 -7.59 3.41 -2.79
N THR A 48 -7.82 3.11 -1.52
CA THR A 48 -8.61 3.96 -0.62
C THR A 48 -7.75 5.11 -0.08
N VAL A 49 -8.41 6.15 0.42
CA VAL A 49 -7.70 7.24 1.12
C VAL A 49 -7.08 6.72 2.42
N LEU A 50 -7.80 5.85 3.12
CA LEU A 50 -7.45 5.38 4.45
C LEU A 50 -6.11 4.62 4.49
N GLU A 51 -5.84 3.79 3.48
CA GLU A 51 -4.58 3.03 3.42
C GLU A 51 -3.32 3.90 3.25
N PHE A 52 -3.48 5.16 2.83
CA PHE A 52 -2.39 6.12 2.68
C PHE A 52 -2.32 7.16 3.81
N LEU A 53 -3.19 7.09 4.83
CA LEU A 53 -3.05 7.96 6.01
C LEU A 53 -1.68 7.82 6.70
N PRO A 54 -1.08 6.62 6.85
CA PRO A 54 0.27 6.50 7.42
C PRO A 54 1.33 7.26 6.63
N LEU A 55 1.27 7.20 5.28
CA LEU A 55 2.17 7.95 4.41
C LEU A 55 1.95 9.47 4.56
N ALA A 56 0.71 9.93 4.45
CA ALA A 56 0.39 11.34 4.59
C ALA A 56 0.82 11.90 5.96
N TYR A 57 0.63 11.13 7.02
CA TYR A 57 1.06 11.51 8.37
C TYR A 57 2.59 11.48 8.53
N HIS A 58 3.29 10.57 7.86
CA HIS A 58 4.74 10.54 7.81
C HIS A 58 5.32 11.81 7.16
N LEU A 59 4.84 12.14 5.95
CA LEU A 59 5.23 13.34 5.22
C LEU A 59 4.89 14.62 5.99
N PHE A 60 3.73 14.64 6.67
CA PHE A 60 3.34 15.75 7.53
C PHE A 60 4.35 15.92 8.67
N LYS A 61 4.75 14.85 9.35
CA LYS A 61 5.74 14.92 10.44
C LYS A 61 7.14 15.32 10.00
N GLN A 62 7.47 15.18 8.73
CA GLN A 62 8.71 15.66 8.12
C GLN A 62 8.61 17.13 7.68
N GLY A 63 7.41 17.73 7.68
CA GLY A 63 7.20 19.10 7.23
C GLY A 63 7.11 19.26 5.71
N VAL A 64 6.93 18.16 4.96
CA VAL A 64 6.93 18.17 3.48
C VAL A 64 5.56 17.86 2.85
N ALA A 65 4.52 17.65 3.67
CA ALA A 65 3.19 17.28 3.18
C ALA A 65 2.54 18.34 2.26
N GLU A 66 2.72 19.63 2.55
CA GLU A 66 2.16 20.72 1.73
C GLU A 66 2.81 20.77 0.36
N THR A 67 4.14 20.71 0.30
CA THR A 67 4.91 20.65 -0.96
C THR A 67 4.49 19.45 -1.80
N TRP A 68 4.37 18.26 -1.17
CA TRP A 68 3.88 17.06 -1.85
C TRP A 68 2.48 17.25 -2.43
N LEU A 69 1.57 17.86 -1.68
CA LEU A 69 0.20 18.09 -2.18
C LEU A 69 0.22 19.07 -3.36
N GLN A 70 0.99 20.15 -3.27
CA GLN A 70 1.14 21.14 -4.35
C GLN A 70 1.70 20.50 -5.63
N ASP A 71 2.76 19.68 -5.53
CA ASP A 71 3.35 18.98 -6.69
C ASP A 71 2.34 18.04 -7.35
N LEU A 72 1.51 17.36 -6.54
CA LEU A 72 0.44 16.51 -7.04
C LEU A 72 -0.65 17.31 -7.76
N GLU A 73 -1.01 18.49 -7.26
CA GLU A 73 -2.03 19.34 -7.85
C GLU A 73 -1.54 20.07 -9.11
N GLN A 74 -0.24 20.36 -9.23
CA GLN A 74 0.37 21.00 -10.39
C GLN A 74 0.53 20.04 -11.58
N ASP A 75 1.03 18.83 -11.36
CA ASP A 75 1.14 17.82 -12.42
C ASP A 75 -0.08 16.89 -12.40
N THR A 76 -1.16 17.27 -13.06
CA THR A 76 -2.34 16.42 -13.23
C THR A 76 -2.22 15.44 -14.41
N SER A 77 -1.16 15.58 -15.22
CA SER A 77 -0.96 14.78 -16.44
C SER A 77 -0.41 13.39 -16.13
N THR A 78 0.45 13.28 -15.11
CA THR A 78 1.03 12.00 -14.72
C THR A 78 0.03 11.12 -13.99
N LYS A 79 -0.07 9.86 -14.41
CA LYS A 79 -0.92 8.83 -13.78
C LYS A 79 -0.11 7.86 -12.93
N LEU A 80 1.21 8.03 -12.86
CA LEU A 80 2.09 7.16 -12.12
C LEU A 80 2.00 7.41 -10.61
N CYS A 81 2.43 6.43 -9.84
CA CYS A 81 2.49 6.54 -8.39
C CYS A 81 3.49 7.65 -7.99
N PRO A 82 3.11 8.61 -7.13
CA PRO A 82 3.97 9.75 -6.80
C PRO A 82 5.17 9.41 -5.92
N VAL A 83 5.17 8.24 -5.28
CA VAL A 83 6.35 7.72 -4.54
C VAL A 83 7.29 6.90 -5.43
N LEU A 84 7.09 6.90 -6.75
CA LEU A 84 8.01 6.31 -7.70
C LEU A 84 9.27 7.17 -7.81
N ASN A 85 10.39 6.62 -7.37
CA ASN A 85 11.71 7.21 -7.55
C ASN A 85 12.28 6.82 -8.94
N LYS A 86 13.15 7.67 -9.48
CA LYS A 86 13.91 7.39 -10.72
C LYS A 86 15.20 6.63 -10.45
N LEU A 87 15.74 6.73 -9.24
CA LEU A 87 16.97 6.10 -8.81
C LEU A 87 16.71 5.14 -7.65
N ILE A 88 17.43 4.02 -7.62
CA ILE A 88 17.38 3.06 -6.51
C ILE A 88 18.44 3.46 -5.49
N ALA A 89 18.01 3.80 -4.28
CA ALA A 89 18.93 4.08 -3.17
C ALA A 89 19.60 2.78 -2.67
N PRO A 90 20.83 2.84 -2.11
CA PRO A 90 21.46 1.69 -1.48
C PRO A 90 20.55 1.05 -0.42
N GLY A 91 20.32 -0.27 -0.53
CA GLY A 91 19.45 -1.01 0.38
C GLY A 91 17.94 -0.87 0.14
N ALA A 92 17.52 -0.11 -0.88
CA ALA A 92 16.11 -0.03 -1.25
C ALA A 92 15.61 -1.36 -1.85
N LYS A 93 14.35 -1.71 -1.56
CA LYS A 93 13.71 -2.92 -2.10
C LYS A 93 13.31 -2.79 -3.58
N GLY A 94 13.38 -1.58 -4.14
CA GLY A 94 12.91 -1.23 -5.48
C GLY A 94 12.85 0.28 -5.69
N PHE A 95 12.05 0.70 -6.67
CA PHE A 95 11.91 2.13 -7.02
C PHE A 95 10.88 2.89 -6.15
N CYS A 96 10.28 2.28 -5.14
CA CYS A 96 9.37 3.00 -4.23
C CYS A 96 10.19 3.72 -3.15
N SER A 97 10.17 5.06 -3.14
CA SER A 97 10.88 5.87 -2.13
C SER A 97 10.29 5.69 -0.72
N GLU A 98 8.99 5.44 -0.63
CA GLU A 98 8.23 5.36 0.63
C GLU A 98 7.76 3.93 0.95
N TYR A 99 8.61 2.93 0.68
CA TYR A 99 8.23 1.51 0.79
C TYR A 99 7.74 1.10 2.19
N ALA A 100 8.29 1.71 3.25
CA ALA A 100 7.86 1.46 4.63
C ALA A 100 6.41 1.92 4.88
N HIS A 101 6.01 3.01 4.24
CA HIS A 101 4.71 3.66 4.37
C HIS A 101 3.74 3.34 3.22
N ARG A 102 4.04 2.32 2.41
CA ARG A 102 3.19 1.87 1.31
C ARG A 102 1.79 1.44 1.77
N GLY A 103 0.79 1.70 0.93
CA GLY A 103 -0.61 1.37 1.18
C GLY A 103 -0.89 -0.13 1.22
N LEU A 104 -2.14 -0.49 1.53
CA LEU A 104 -2.65 -1.85 1.61
C LEU A 104 -2.52 -2.55 0.26
N ILE A 105 -2.94 -1.90 -0.82
CA ILE A 105 -2.87 -2.42 -2.18
C ILE A 105 -1.44 -2.79 -2.55
N CYS A 106 -0.46 -1.95 -2.15
CA CYS A 106 0.95 -2.18 -2.43
C CYS A 106 1.54 -3.35 -1.63
N ARG A 107 0.92 -3.75 -0.52
CA ARG A 107 1.31 -4.92 0.29
C ARG A 107 0.71 -6.20 -0.24
N LEU A 108 -0.56 -6.15 -0.64
CA LEU A 108 -1.31 -7.29 -1.16
C LEU A 108 -0.93 -7.63 -2.60
N PHE A 109 -0.63 -6.62 -3.44
CA PHE A 109 -0.30 -6.81 -4.84
C PHE A 109 0.97 -7.67 -4.99
N GLY A 110 0.84 -8.83 -5.64
CA GLY A 110 1.96 -9.76 -5.82
C GLY A 110 1.86 -11.03 -4.99
N PHE A 111 1.19 -10.96 -3.83
CA PHE A 111 1.35 -11.92 -2.72
C PHE A 111 0.04 -12.29 -2.01
N SER A 112 -1.10 -12.05 -2.64
CA SER A 112 -2.43 -12.28 -2.03
C SER A 112 -3.36 -13.03 -2.96
N ALA A 113 -4.53 -13.42 -2.44
CA ALA A 113 -5.58 -14.05 -3.21
C ALA A 113 -6.81 -13.15 -3.33
N MET A 114 -7.54 -13.30 -4.43
CA MET A 114 -8.85 -12.68 -4.67
C MET A 114 -9.87 -13.77 -4.97
N LEU A 115 -11.12 -13.59 -4.53
CA LEU A 115 -12.22 -14.48 -4.90
C LEU A 115 -12.76 -14.12 -6.28
N HIS A 116 -12.88 -15.12 -7.15
CA HIS A 116 -13.66 -15.00 -8.38
C HIS A 116 -15.16 -15.22 -8.13
N LYS A 117 -15.99 -14.98 -9.14
CA LYS A 117 -17.46 -15.08 -9.08
C LYS A 117 -17.98 -16.42 -8.51
N ASN A 118 -17.23 -17.50 -8.69
CA ASN A 118 -17.53 -18.84 -8.19
C ASN A 118 -16.95 -19.11 -6.78
N ASN A 119 -16.60 -18.07 -6.03
CA ASN A 119 -15.95 -18.16 -4.73
C ASN A 119 -14.60 -18.93 -4.74
N THR A 120 -13.98 -19.08 -5.91
CA THR A 120 -12.67 -19.74 -6.02
C THR A 120 -11.56 -18.71 -5.76
N PRO A 121 -10.69 -18.92 -4.76
CA PRO A 121 -9.57 -18.04 -4.51
C PRO A 121 -8.51 -18.20 -5.61
N THR A 122 -8.02 -17.09 -6.15
CA THR A 122 -6.99 -17.06 -7.19
C THR A 122 -5.88 -16.11 -6.80
N LEU A 123 -4.64 -16.54 -7.07
CA LEU A 123 -3.45 -15.76 -6.78
C LEU A 123 -3.42 -14.45 -7.58
N VAL A 124 -3.30 -13.33 -6.87
CA VAL A 124 -3.01 -12.02 -7.42
C VAL A 124 -1.51 -11.82 -7.40
N THR A 125 -0.88 -11.95 -8.57
CA THR A 125 0.56 -11.74 -8.73
C THR A 125 0.92 -10.98 -10.01
N CYS A 126 2.13 -10.41 -10.07
CA CYS A 126 2.56 -9.56 -11.18
C CYS A 126 3.34 -10.33 -12.25
N LYS A 127 3.36 -9.79 -13.48
CA LYS A 127 4.03 -10.40 -14.64
C LYS A 127 5.50 -10.78 -14.36
N PRO A 128 6.35 -9.91 -13.78
CA PRO A 128 7.72 -10.29 -13.44
C PRO A 128 7.84 -11.51 -12.52
N ILE A 129 6.94 -11.65 -11.53
CA ILE A 129 6.95 -12.83 -10.64
C ILE A 129 6.54 -14.09 -11.41
N LYS A 130 5.53 -14.00 -12.29
CA LYS A 130 5.10 -15.13 -13.13
C LYS A 130 6.21 -15.65 -14.04
N GLU A 131 6.97 -14.74 -14.65
CA GLU A 131 8.02 -15.08 -15.61
C GLU A 131 9.30 -15.55 -14.93
N GLN A 132 9.71 -14.90 -13.83
CA GLN A 132 11.01 -15.18 -13.19
C GLN A 132 10.92 -16.20 -12.05
N LYS A 133 9.73 -16.42 -11.47
CA LYS A 133 9.51 -17.36 -10.37
C LYS A 133 8.31 -18.28 -10.62
N PRO A 134 8.23 -18.98 -11.78
CA PRO A 134 7.08 -19.81 -12.14
C PRO A 134 6.84 -20.95 -11.13
N GLN A 135 7.90 -21.55 -10.58
CA GLN A 135 7.80 -22.60 -9.57
C GLN A 135 7.13 -22.10 -8.28
N ALA A 136 7.54 -20.94 -7.78
CA ALA A 136 6.93 -20.33 -6.58
C ALA A 136 5.46 -19.96 -6.82
N VAL A 137 5.11 -19.52 -8.03
CA VAL A 137 3.72 -19.25 -8.43
C VAL A 137 2.89 -20.53 -8.44
N ALA A 138 3.42 -21.64 -8.97
CA ALA A 138 2.73 -22.94 -8.94
C ALA A 138 2.49 -23.42 -7.50
N ILE A 139 3.51 -23.34 -6.63
CA ILE A 139 3.40 -23.69 -5.21
C ILE A 139 2.36 -22.80 -4.52
N ALA A 140 2.37 -21.49 -4.79
CA ALA A 140 1.39 -20.55 -4.23
C ALA A 140 -0.05 -20.87 -4.64
N ASN A 141 -0.29 -21.26 -5.91
CA ASN A 141 -1.61 -21.68 -6.36
C ASN A 141 -2.08 -22.97 -5.65
N ILE A 142 -1.19 -23.95 -5.48
CA ILE A 142 -1.49 -25.18 -4.73
C ILE A 142 -1.77 -24.85 -3.26
N HIS A 143 -0.98 -23.97 -2.65
CA HIS A 143 -1.18 -23.55 -1.27
C HIS A 143 -2.53 -22.86 -1.07
N ILE A 144 -2.94 -22.00 -2.00
CA ILE A 144 -4.24 -21.31 -1.96
C ILE A 144 -5.40 -22.28 -2.13
N SER A 145 -5.27 -23.30 -2.99
CA SER A 145 -6.36 -24.27 -3.20
C SER A 145 -6.49 -25.31 -2.08
N SER A 146 -5.39 -25.65 -1.41
CA SER A 146 -5.34 -26.72 -0.39
C SER A 146 -5.40 -26.24 1.06
N ASN A 147 -5.02 -25.00 1.34
CA ASN A 147 -4.90 -24.47 2.69
C ASN A 147 -5.73 -23.19 2.83
N LYS A 148 -6.30 -22.94 4.01
CA LYS A 148 -7.07 -21.71 4.31
C LYS A 148 -6.19 -20.54 4.76
N ASN A 149 -4.88 -20.74 4.94
CA ASN A 149 -3.96 -19.73 5.45
C ASN A 149 -3.29 -18.93 4.33
N TYR A 150 -4.00 -17.94 3.77
CA TYR A 150 -3.47 -17.01 2.77
C TYR A 150 -4.13 -15.64 2.88
N PRO A 151 -3.41 -14.55 2.54
CA PRO A 151 -3.96 -13.21 2.66
C PRO A 151 -5.00 -12.99 1.56
N LEU A 152 -6.27 -12.88 1.96
CA LEU A 152 -7.39 -12.62 1.08
C LEU A 152 -7.70 -11.12 1.02
N ILE A 153 -7.67 -10.55 -0.20
CA ILE A 153 -7.82 -9.11 -0.42
C ILE A 153 -9.09 -8.55 0.23
N SER A 154 -10.24 -9.23 0.05
CA SER A 154 -11.53 -8.77 0.58
C SER A 154 -11.55 -8.66 2.10
N ASN A 155 -10.89 -9.59 2.82
CA ASN A 155 -10.82 -9.56 4.28
C ASN A 155 -10.10 -8.30 4.77
N TYR A 156 -8.99 -7.94 4.12
CA TYR A 156 -8.20 -6.79 4.50
C TYR A 156 -8.87 -5.46 4.16
N TYR A 157 -9.54 -5.35 3.01
CA TYR A 157 -10.32 -4.14 2.70
C TYR A 157 -11.54 -3.99 3.63
N MET A 158 -12.16 -5.08 4.06
CA MET A 158 -13.21 -5.04 5.07
C MET A 158 -12.68 -4.56 6.43
N GLN A 159 -11.54 -5.08 6.88
CA GLN A 159 -10.87 -4.60 8.10
C GLN A 159 -10.50 -3.13 8.01
N LEU A 160 -9.95 -2.69 6.87
CA LEU A 160 -9.60 -1.29 6.64
C LEU A 160 -10.83 -0.39 6.73
N ARG A 161 -11.93 -0.76 6.05
CA ARG A 161 -13.19 0.00 6.09
C ARG A 161 -13.80 0.06 7.51
N SER A 162 -13.56 -0.94 8.35
CA SER A 162 -14.02 -0.91 9.75
C SER A 162 -13.31 0.13 10.63
N ILE A 163 -12.11 0.59 10.22
CA ILE A 163 -11.37 1.65 10.93
C ILE A 163 -12.02 3.01 10.67
N ASP A 164 -12.39 3.28 9.42
CA ASP A 164 -13.13 4.48 9.01
C ASP A 164 -13.85 4.22 7.69
N GLU A 165 -15.17 4.17 7.72
CA GLU A 165 -15.97 3.86 6.54
C GLU A 165 -15.81 4.93 5.45
N SER A 166 -15.80 6.22 5.84
CA SER A 166 -15.76 7.35 4.90
C SER A 166 -14.47 7.37 4.08
N LEU A 167 -13.34 7.05 4.70
CA LEU A 167 -12.03 7.05 4.05
C LEU A 167 -11.65 5.69 3.44
N GLY A 168 -12.29 4.61 3.89
CA GLY A 168 -11.98 3.23 3.51
C GLY A 168 -12.95 2.58 2.51
N ALA A 169 -14.00 3.27 2.08
CA ALA A 169 -15.00 2.71 1.15
C ALA A 169 -14.66 2.94 -0.33
N GLU A 170 -14.30 4.16 -0.70
CA GLU A 170 -14.12 4.54 -2.10
C GLU A 170 -12.69 4.27 -2.59
N LEU A 171 -12.60 3.71 -3.81
CA LEU A 171 -11.35 3.43 -4.49
C LEU A 171 -11.05 4.51 -5.52
N PHE A 172 -9.89 5.14 -5.40
CA PHE A 172 -9.37 6.15 -6.32
C PHE A 172 -8.08 5.66 -6.95
N PRO A 173 -7.69 6.16 -8.14
CA PRO A 173 -6.32 6.03 -8.62
C PRO A 173 -5.32 6.38 -7.50
N ILE A 174 -4.26 5.58 -7.31
CA ILE A 174 -3.32 5.71 -6.17
C ILE A 174 -2.89 7.18 -5.94
N ARG A 175 -2.60 7.90 -7.04
CA ARG A 175 -2.18 9.30 -6.98
C ARG A 175 -3.22 10.20 -6.30
N ILE A 176 -4.50 10.02 -6.65
CA ILE A 176 -5.63 10.74 -6.07
C ILE A 176 -5.85 10.31 -4.63
N ALA A 177 -5.74 9.01 -4.33
CA ALA A 177 -5.86 8.50 -2.97
C ALA A 177 -4.81 9.13 -2.02
N ILE A 178 -3.55 9.24 -2.47
CA ILE A 178 -2.46 9.89 -1.73
C ILE A 178 -2.73 11.39 -1.54
N ALA A 179 -3.12 12.11 -2.60
CA ALA A 179 -3.45 13.54 -2.51
C ALA A 179 -4.57 13.80 -1.50
N LYS A 180 -5.66 13.00 -1.55
CA LYS A 180 -6.75 13.08 -0.57
C LYS A 180 -6.28 12.75 0.84
N ALA A 181 -5.39 11.78 1.02
CA ALA A 181 -4.84 11.45 2.33
C ALA A 181 -4.02 12.62 2.92
N LEU A 182 -3.24 13.31 2.09
CA LEU A 182 -2.52 14.53 2.46
C LEU A 182 -3.49 15.64 2.89
N GLN A 183 -4.53 15.90 2.08
CA GLN A 183 -5.58 16.88 2.41
C GLN A 183 -6.26 16.58 3.74
N VAL A 184 -6.59 15.30 4.01
CA VAL A 184 -7.20 14.87 5.28
C VAL A 184 -6.28 15.15 6.47
N VAL A 185 -4.98 14.86 6.36
CA VAL A 185 -4.02 15.10 7.45
C VAL A 185 -3.80 16.60 7.66
N LEU A 186 -3.53 17.35 6.58
CA LEU A 186 -3.31 18.79 6.63
C LEU A 186 -4.53 19.52 7.18
N GLY A 187 -5.73 19.24 6.65
CA GLY A 187 -6.98 19.85 7.12
C GLY A 187 -7.29 19.53 8.58
N TYR A 188 -6.94 18.33 9.07
CA TYR A 188 -7.10 18.00 10.48
C TYR A 188 -6.20 18.85 11.39
N TYR A 189 -4.96 19.13 10.98
CA TYR A 189 -3.98 19.89 11.76
C TYR A 189 -3.97 21.40 11.48
N ALA A 190 -4.70 21.89 10.48
CA ALA A 190 -4.83 23.33 10.19
C ALA A 190 -5.30 24.15 11.40
N TYR A 191 -6.14 23.56 12.26
CA TYR A 191 -6.70 24.19 13.46
C TYR A 191 -6.37 23.45 14.75
N ARG A 192 -5.39 22.52 14.72
CA ARG A 192 -5.02 21.70 15.88
C ARG A 192 -3.52 21.71 16.07
N ARG A 193 -3.07 21.66 17.33
CA ARG A 193 -1.64 21.58 17.64
C ARG A 193 -1.00 20.37 16.92
N PRO A 194 0.01 20.58 16.06
CA PRO A 194 0.62 19.48 15.34
C PRO A 194 1.46 18.59 16.27
N PRO A 195 1.63 17.29 15.96
CA PRO A 195 2.66 16.47 16.57
C PRO A 195 4.04 17.08 16.39
N ARG A 196 4.98 16.79 17.31
CA ARG A 196 6.37 17.24 17.15
C ARG A 196 6.95 16.72 15.84
N TYR A 197 7.39 17.65 14.97
CA TYR A 197 8.13 17.33 13.77
C TYR A 197 9.44 16.62 14.14
N LYS A 198 9.79 15.57 13.40
CA LYS A 198 11.16 15.08 13.43
C LYS A 198 11.91 15.91 12.40
N LYS A 199 12.81 16.80 12.83
CA LYS A 199 13.72 17.46 11.90
C LYS A 199 14.50 16.37 11.16
N VAL A 200 14.37 16.35 9.84
CA VAL A 200 15.27 15.60 8.97
C VAL A 200 16.59 16.37 9.03
N GLY A 201 17.55 15.84 9.76
CA GLY A 201 18.91 16.35 9.84
C GLY A 201 19.76 15.75 8.72
#